data_AF-J3M8V9-F1
#
_entry.id   AF-J3M8V9-F1
#
_cell.length_a   1.000
_cell.length_b   1.000
_cell.length_c   1.000
_cell.angle_alpha   90.00
_cell.angle_beta   90.00
_cell.angle_gamma   90.00
#
_symmetry.space_group_name_H-M   'P 1'
#
loop_
_entity.id
_entity.type
_entity.pdbx_description
1 polymer ?
#
loop_
_entity_poly.entity_id
_entity_poly.type
_entity_poly.pdbx_seq_one_letter_code
_entity_poly.pdbx_strand_id
1 'polypeptide(L)'
;MAKGKFKGKPTGERSFSSEEQIAAGTSAGRPKTFKKKQDEKDVYDRSQESDEEASNNFQKNKHKGTEGLIEIENPNLVKPKNIKAKDIDIGRTTALSRREREELEKQKSHERYMKLQEQGKTEKARKDLERLALIRQERAEAAKRREEEKAGSIIYALLLAAKEKRKGGASK
;
A
#
# COMPACT_ATOMS: atom_id res chain seq x y z
N MET A 1 -33.53 -36.62 -5.12
CA MET A 1 -32.69 -35.78 -4.22
C MET A 1 -32.47 -34.43 -4.90
N ALA A 2 -33.13 -33.38 -4.43
CA ALA A 2 -33.04 -32.05 -5.05
C ALA A 2 -31.71 -31.37 -4.67
N LYS A 3 -30.83 -31.12 -5.66
CA LYS A 3 -29.58 -30.38 -5.44
C LYS A 3 -29.91 -28.89 -5.27
N GLY A 4 -29.79 -28.39 -4.05
CA GLY A 4 -29.98 -26.97 -3.73
C GLY A 4 -28.99 -26.08 -4.49
N LYS A 5 -29.50 -24.98 -5.07
CA LYS A 5 -28.68 -23.97 -5.75
C LYS A 5 -27.86 -23.21 -4.71
N PHE A 6 -26.57 -23.52 -4.61
CA PHE A 6 -25.62 -22.78 -3.79
C PHE A 6 -25.44 -21.36 -4.36
N LYS A 7 -26.02 -20.35 -3.71
CA LYS A 7 -25.75 -18.95 -4.00
C LYS A 7 -24.50 -18.52 -3.23
N GLY A 8 -23.35 -18.48 -3.91
CA GLY A 8 -22.14 -17.92 -3.34
C GLY A 8 -22.37 -16.46 -2.95
N LYS A 9 -22.00 -16.09 -1.72
CA LYS A 9 -22.02 -14.67 -1.33
C LYS A 9 -21.00 -13.91 -2.18
N PRO A 10 -21.26 -12.65 -2.54
CA PRO A 10 -20.25 -11.81 -3.19
C PRO A 10 -19.08 -11.72 -2.22
N THR A 11 -17.97 -12.37 -2.56
CA THR A 11 -16.69 -12.15 -1.88
C THR A 11 -16.31 -10.71 -2.15
N GLY A 12 -16.62 -9.84 -1.20
CA GLY A 12 -16.22 -8.44 -1.23
C GLY A 12 -14.72 -8.37 -1.46
N GLU A 13 -14.29 -7.49 -2.36
CA GLU A 13 -12.89 -7.22 -2.61
C GLU A 13 -12.22 -6.85 -1.28
N ARG A 14 -11.24 -7.65 -0.85
CA ARG A 14 -10.46 -7.40 0.36
C ARG A 14 -9.37 -6.40 0.00
N SER A 15 -9.48 -5.16 0.48
CA SER A 15 -8.40 -4.19 0.38
C SER A 15 -7.33 -4.51 1.42
N PHE A 16 -6.16 -4.95 0.97
CA PHE A 16 -4.99 -5.15 1.82
C PHE A 16 -4.22 -3.83 1.89
N SER A 17 -4.31 -3.15 3.04
CA SER A 17 -3.71 -1.82 3.23
C SER A 17 -2.31 -1.87 3.86
N SER A 18 -1.78 -3.06 4.17
CA SER A 18 -0.42 -3.23 4.68
C SER A 18 0.37 -4.28 3.88
N GLU A 19 1.67 -4.06 3.76
CA GLU A 19 2.58 -4.89 2.95
C GLU A 19 2.67 -6.34 3.45
N GLU A 20 2.62 -6.55 4.77
CA GLU A 20 2.54 -7.88 5.38
C GLU A 20 1.26 -8.63 5.00
N GLN A 21 0.13 -7.92 4.84
CA GLN A 21 -1.14 -8.54 4.46
C GLN A 21 -1.19 -8.89 2.97
N ILE A 22 -0.52 -8.10 2.12
CA ILE A 22 -0.36 -8.41 0.70
C ILE A 22 0.49 -9.68 0.56
N ALA A 23 1.60 -9.77 1.30
CA ALA A 23 2.48 -10.94 1.28
C ALA A 23 1.78 -12.23 1.77
N ALA A 24 0.94 -12.14 2.80
CA ALA A 24 0.13 -13.27 3.29
C ALA A 24 -0.97 -13.70 2.30
N GLY A 25 -1.47 -12.75 1.47
CA GLY A 25 -2.45 -13.01 0.42
C GLY A 25 -1.84 -13.53 -0.89
N THR A 26 -0.58 -13.20 -1.17
CA THR A 26 0.16 -13.80 -2.26
C THR A 26 0.49 -15.25 -1.91
N SER A 27 0.08 -16.15 -2.80
CA SER A 27 0.37 -17.59 -2.98
C SER A 27 1.55 -18.31 -2.28
N ALA A 28 2.39 -17.68 -1.46
CA ALA A 28 3.51 -18.25 -0.74
C ALA A 28 3.15 -19.42 0.20
N GLY A 29 1.90 -19.51 0.67
CA GLY A 29 1.42 -20.61 1.52
C GLY A 29 0.59 -21.69 0.80
N ARG A 30 0.40 -21.61 -0.52
CA ARG A 30 -0.46 -22.55 -1.24
C ARG A 30 0.33 -23.82 -1.62
N PRO A 31 -0.11 -25.03 -1.23
CA PRO A 31 0.59 -26.26 -1.57
C PRO A 31 0.68 -26.43 -3.09
N LYS A 32 1.89 -26.73 -3.58
CA LYS A 32 2.27 -26.82 -5.01
C LYS A 32 1.50 -27.89 -5.80
N THR A 33 0.66 -28.69 -5.13
CA THR A 33 -0.11 -29.81 -5.69
C THR A 33 -1.46 -29.41 -6.27
N PHE A 34 -2.02 -28.23 -5.94
CA PHE A 34 -3.29 -27.78 -6.52
C PHE A 34 -3.05 -26.94 -7.79
N LYS A 35 -2.59 -27.61 -8.86
CA LYS A 35 -2.55 -27.07 -10.23
C LYS A 35 -3.97 -27.03 -10.80
N LYS A 36 -4.59 -25.84 -10.80
CA LYS A 36 -5.73 -25.56 -11.66
C LYS A 36 -5.15 -25.37 -13.07
N LYS A 37 -5.60 -26.16 -14.06
CA LYS A 37 -5.31 -25.93 -15.47
C LYS A 37 -5.70 -24.47 -15.80
N GLN A 38 -4.70 -23.64 -16.00
CA GLN A 38 -4.79 -22.32 -16.61
C GLN A 38 -3.62 -22.22 -17.57
N ASP A 39 -3.95 -21.77 -18.77
CA ASP A 39 -3.15 -21.86 -19.97
C ASP A 39 -1.81 -21.12 -19.85
N GLU A 40 -0.85 -21.67 -20.58
CA GLU A 40 0.57 -21.34 -20.63
C GLU A 40 0.84 -19.86 -20.98
N LYS A 41 1.69 -19.23 -20.18
CA LYS A 41 2.69 -18.27 -20.66
C LYS A 41 3.84 -18.22 -19.66
N ASP A 42 4.84 -19.04 -19.94
CA ASP A 42 6.11 -19.12 -19.24
C ASP A 42 6.85 -17.77 -19.30
N VAL A 43 7.01 -17.13 -18.14
CA VAL A 43 8.04 -16.11 -17.93
C VAL A 43 9.25 -16.85 -17.39
N TYR A 44 10.15 -17.22 -18.31
CA TYR A 44 11.46 -17.77 -17.95
C TYR A 44 12.28 -16.71 -17.21
N ASP A 45 12.63 -17.10 -15.99
CA ASP A 45 13.63 -16.54 -15.11
C ASP A 45 14.97 -16.37 -15.85
N ARG A 46 15.41 -15.12 -15.99
CA ARG A 46 16.62 -14.73 -16.73
C ARG A 46 17.83 -14.87 -15.80
N SER A 47 18.31 -16.10 -15.63
CA SER A 47 19.66 -16.33 -15.10
C SER A 47 20.70 -15.75 -16.05
N GLN A 48 21.61 -14.97 -15.50
CA GLN A 48 22.83 -14.50 -16.15
C GLN A 48 23.71 -15.71 -16.47
N GLU A 49 24.02 -15.94 -17.73
CA GLU A 49 25.25 -16.60 -18.11
C GLU A 49 25.86 -15.82 -19.28
N SER A 50 27.09 -15.39 -19.04
CA SER A 50 27.99 -14.73 -19.98
C SER A 50 28.45 -15.78 -20.98
N ASP A 51 28.25 -15.55 -22.27
CA ASP A 51 29.13 -16.15 -23.27
C ASP A 51 29.28 -15.26 -24.50
N GLU A 52 30.51 -15.19 -24.96
CA GLU A 52 31.06 -14.24 -25.92
C GLU A 52 30.67 -14.59 -27.36
N GLU A 53 30.73 -13.56 -28.23
CA GLU A 53 30.92 -13.68 -29.68
C GLU A 53 29.90 -14.51 -30.48
N ALA A 54 28.84 -13.85 -30.94
CA ALA A 54 28.10 -14.30 -32.12
C ALA A 54 27.60 -13.10 -32.95
N SER A 55 28.51 -12.60 -33.78
CA SER A 55 28.31 -12.17 -35.17
C SER A 55 26.99 -11.46 -35.52
N ASN A 56 27.14 -10.21 -35.96
CA ASN A 56 26.26 -9.45 -36.85
C ASN A 56 25.30 -10.32 -37.68
N ASN A 57 24.14 -10.66 -37.14
CA ASN A 57 23.04 -11.19 -37.92
C ASN A 57 21.87 -10.25 -37.75
N PHE A 58 21.78 -9.29 -38.67
CA PHE A 58 20.53 -8.64 -39.05
C PHE A 58 19.44 -9.71 -39.04
N GLN A 59 18.61 -9.72 -38.00
CA GLN A 59 17.39 -10.49 -37.99
C GLN A 59 16.50 -9.90 -39.08
N LYS A 60 16.67 -10.40 -40.30
CA LYS A 60 15.65 -10.35 -41.33
C LYS A 60 14.47 -11.10 -40.72
N ASN A 61 13.58 -10.36 -40.08
CA ASN A 61 12.28 -10.86 -39.69
C ASN A 61 11.71 -11.53 -40.94
N LYS A 62 11.56 -12.86 -40.91
CA LYS A 62 11.06 -13.61 -42.05
C LYS A 62 9.59 -13.21 -42.22
N HIS A 63 9.34 -12.22 -43.07
CA HIS A 63 8.00 -11.82 -43.47
C HIS A 63 7.37 -13.01 -44.21
N LYS A 64 6.10 -13.31 -43.92
CA LYS A 64 5.43 -14.45 -44.55
C LYS A 64 4.98 -14.00 -45.95
N GLY A 65 5.25 -14.82 -46.97
CA GLY A 65 4.79 -14.54 -48.34
C GLY A 65 5.53 -13.38 -49.02
N THR A 66 4.81 -12.58 -49.81
CA THR A 66 5.36 -11.50 -50.66
C THR A 66 5.60 -10.18 -49.92
N GLU A 67 5.29 -10.11 -48.62
CA GLU A 67 5.41 -8.91 -47.78
C GLU A 67 6.85 -8.38 -47.68
N GLY A 68 7.86 -9.23 -47.93
CA GLY A 68 9.28 -8.83 -47.95
C GLY A 68 9.80 -8.36 -49.31
N LEU A 69 8.99 -8.48 -50.37
CA LEU A 69 9.37 -8.10 -51.73
C LEU A 69 8.95 -6.66 -52.07
N ILE A 70 8.03 -6.08 -51.31
CA ILE A 70 7.56 -4.70 -51.50
C ILE A 70 8.45 -3.78 -50.66
N GLU A 71 9.18 -2.90 -51.33
CA GLU A 71 9.99 -1.87 -50.69
C GLU A 71 9.06 -0.81 -50.06
N ILE A 72 9.05 -0.73 -48.73
CA ILE A 72 8.26 0.27 -48.00
C ILE A 72 9.01 1.60 -48.05
N GLU A 73 8.78 2.39 -49.10
CA GLU A 73 9.25 3.78 -49.24
C GLU A 73 8.37 4.75 -48.44
N ASN A 74 8.21 4.51 -47.13
CA ASN A 74 7.53 5.47 -46.29
C ASN A 74 8.52 6.59 -45.90
N PRO A 75 8.35 7.83 -46.37
CA PRO A 75 9.27 8.94 -46.07
C PRO A 75 9.29 9.30 -44.58
N ASN A 76 8.27 8.89 -43.81
CA ASN A 76 8.22 9.04 -42.36
C ASN A 76 8.72 7.80 -41.60
N LEU A 77 9.25 6.77 -42.29
CA LEU A 77 9.88 5.62 -41.67
C LEU A 77 11.24 6.02 -41.12
N VAL A 78 11.22 6.65 -39.95
CA VAL A 78 12.43 7.03 -39.23
C VAL A 78 13.13 5.75 -38.78
N LYS A 79 14.25 5.43 -39.44
CA LYS A 79 15.14 4.34 -39.02
C LYS A 79 15.65 4.67 -37.60
N PRO A 80 15.57 3.74 -36.63
CA PRO A 80 16.09 3.99 -35.30
C PRO A 80 17.60 4.27 -35.38
N LYS A 81 18.02 5.45 -34.92
CA LYS A 81 19.43 5.82 -34.81
C LYS A 81 19.92 5.44 -33.41
N ASN A 82 20.98 4.64 -33.35
CA ASN A 82 21.64 4.30 -32.08
C ASN A 82 22.42 5.53 -31.58
N ILE A 83 21.84 6.28 -30.66
CA ILE A 83 22.52 7.41 -30.00
C ILE A 83 23.38 6.84 -28.87
N LYS A 84 24.63 7.30 -28.77
CA LYS A 84 25.55 6.91 -27.71
C LYS A 84 25.25 7.72 -26.45
N ALA A 85 25.33 7.09 -25.28
CA ALA A 85 25.04 7.73 -23.99
C ALA A 85 25.87 9.00 -23.70
N LYS A 86 27.01 9.18 -24.38
CA LYS A 86 27.88 10.35 -24.26
C LYS A 86 27.35 11.61 -24.94
N ASP A 87 26.44 11.46 -25.91
CA ASP A 87 25.88 12.57 -26.69
C ASP A 87 24.53 13.05 -26.12
N ILE A 88 24.11 12.49 -24.98
CA ILE A 88 22.88 12.89 -24.28
C ILE A 88 23.23 14.03 -23.33
N ASP A 89 22.79 15.24 -23.69
CA ASP A 89 23.04 16.46 -22.94
C ASP A 89 22.02 16.59 -21.78
N ILE A 90 22.39 16.07 -20.60
CA ILE A 90 21.55 16.00 -19.39
C ILE A 90 21.21 17.41 -18.83
N GLY A 91 21.96 18.44 -19.23
CA GLY A 91 21.78 19.83 -18.79
C GLY A 91 20.72 20.62 -19.57
N ARG A 92 20.27 20.14 -20.73
CA ARG A 92 19.14 20.74 -21.43
C ARG A 92 17.87 20.31 -20.70
N THR A 93 17.29 21.22 -19.93
CA THR A 93 15.89 21.12 -19.53
C THR A 93 15.05 21.14 -20.81
N THR A 94 14.80 19.96 -21.36
CA THR A 94 13.77 19.77 -22.36
C THR A 94 12.54 20.41 -21.77
N ALA A 95 12.08 21.52 -22.37
CA ALA A 95 10.94 22.24 -21.87
C ALA A 95 9.81 21.23 -21.71
N LEU A 96 9.52 20.83 -20.47
CA LEU A 96 8.58 19.76 -20.15
C LEU A 96 7.35 19.95 -21.02
N SER A 97 6.97 18.90 -21.73
CA SER A 97 5.82 18.94 -22.63
C SER A 97 4.64 19.52 -21.87
N ARG A 98 3.73 20.26 -22.53
CA ARG A 98 2.55 20.85 -21.87
C ARG A 98 1.85 19.82 -20.96
N ARG A 99 1.77 18.57 -21.43
CA ARG A 99 1.23 17.42 -20.67
C ARG A 99 2.02 17.11 -19.40
N GLU A 100 3.33 17.05 -19.48
CA GLU A 100 4.20 16.74 -18.33
C GLU A 100 4.16 17.85 -17.26
N ARG A 101 3.98 19.10 -17.67
CA ARG A 101 3.82 20.22 -16.71
C ARG A 101 2.52 20.12 -15.93
N GLU A 102 1.42 19.83 -16.62
CA GLU A 102 0.10 19.66 -16.01
C GLU A 102 0.08 18.43 -15.09
N GLU A 103 0.73 17.33 -15.49
CA GLU A 103 0.84 16.13 -14.65
C GLU A 103 1.66 16.39 -13.37
N LEU A 104 2.79 17.10 -13.48
CA LEU A 104 3.59 17.48 -12.31
C LEU A 104 2.86 18.47 -11.40
N GLU A 105 2.06 19.38 -11.94
CA GLU A 105 1.26 20.30 -11.14
C GLU A 105 0.10 19.57 -10.43
N LYS A 106 -0.50 18.60 -11.10
CA LYS A 106 -1.51 17.71 -10.50
C LYS A 106 -0.91 16.87 -9.37
N GLN A 107 0.29 16.33 -9.57
CA GLN A 107 1.00 15.60 -8.51
C GLN A 107 1.34 16.52 -7.34
N LYS A 108 1.94 17.70 -7.59
CA LYS A 108 2.27 18.67 -6.54
C LYS A 108 1.06 19.17 -5.77
N SER A 109 -0.08 19.37 -6.43
CA SER A 109 -1.32 19.78 -5.75
C SER A 109 -1.88 18.67 -4.88
N HIS A 110 -1.84 17.41 -5.35
CA HIS A 110 -2.22 16.25 -4.56
C HIS A 110 -1.31 16.05 -3.34
N GLU A 111 0.01 16.12 -3.52
CA GLU A 111 0.98 16.07 -2.43
C GLU A 111 0.76 17.18 -1.39
N ARG A 112 0.50 18.41 -1.85
CA ARG A 112 0.17 19.52 -0.95
C ARG A 112 -1.10 19.26 -0.16
N TYR A 113 -2.13 18.71 -0.81
CA TYR A 113 -3.38 18.35 -0.13
C TYR A 113 -3.14 17.27 0.93
N MET A 114 -2.42 16.20 0.58
CA MET A 114 -2.07 15.13 1.51
C MET A 114 -1.26 15.67 2.70
N LYS A 115 -0.25 16.50 2.42
CA LYS A 115 0.56 17.15 3.46
C LYS A 115 -0.27 18.07 4.37
N LEU A 116 -1.23 18.81 3.83
CA LEU A 116 -2.13 19.65 4.64
C LEU A 116 -3.07 18.80 5.51
N GLN A 117 -3.48 17.64 5.03
CA GLN A 117 -4.30 16.70 5.77
C GLN A 117 -3.52 16.06 6.91
N GLU A 118 -2.28 15.62 6.65
CA GLU A 118 -1.35 15.13 7.68
C GLU A 118 -1.06 16.19 8.74
N GLN A 119 -0.90 17.45 8.33
CA GLN A 119 -0.72 18.58 9.24
C GLN A 119 -1.98 18.94 10.05
N GLY A 120 -3.12 18.30 9.79
CA GLY A 120 -4.37 18.64 10.47
C GLY A 120 -4.94 19.99 10.07
N LYS A 121 -4.51 20.58 8.95
CA LYS A 121 -4.96 21.91 8.51
C LYS A 121 -6.24 21.88 7.69
N THR A 122 -6.59 20.74 7.10
CA THR A 122 -7.87 20.55 6.43
C THR A 122 -9.00 20.45 7.46
N GLU A 123 -10.19 20.96 7.14
CA GLU A 123 -11.34 20.92 8.06
C GLU A 123 -11.69 19.50 8.51
N LYS A 124 -11.53 18.51 7.62
CA LYS A 124 -11.74 17.10 7.93
C LYS A 124 -10.76 16.62 8.99
N ALA A 125 -9.47 16.89 8.80
CA ALA A 125 -8.44 16.47 9.75
C ALA A 125 -8.56 17.20 11.10
N ARG A 126 -8.98 18.47 11.11
CA ARG A 126 -9.30 19.18 12.36
C ARG A 126 -10.41 18.49 13.14
N LYS A 127 -11.53 18.17 12.49
CA LYS A 127 -12.64 17.44 13.11
C LYS A 127 -12.23 16.07 13.62
N ASP A 128 -11.41 15.34 12.86
CA ASP A 128 -10.90 14.03 13.28
C ASP A 128 -9.96 14.16 14.51
N LEU A 129 -9.09 15.17 14.53
CA LEU A 129 -8.23 15.45 15.68
C LEU A 129 -9.04 15.87 16.92
N GLU A 130 -10.06 16.72 16.75
CA GLU A 130 -10.99 17.12 17.80
C GLU A 130 -11.72 15.91 18.38
N ARG A 131 -12.25 15.03 17.51
CA ARG A 131 -12.88 13.77 17.93
C ARG A 131 -11.92 12.88 18.70
N LEU A 132 -10.68 12.74 18.24
CA LEU A 132 -9.65 11.96 18.96
C LEU A 132 -9.27 12.61 20.29
N ALA A 133 -9.25 13.95 20.38
CA ALA A 133 -8.99 14.68 21.61
C ALA A 133 -10.09 14.44 22.66
N LEU A 134 -11.37 14.47 22.26
CA LEU A 134 -12.50 14.13 23.12
C LEU A 134 -12.38 12.71 23.68
N ILE A 135 -12.08 11.72 22.82
CA ILE A 135 -11.88 10.32 23.28
C ILE A 135 -10.71 10.22 24.25
N ARG A 136 -9.61 10.96 24.02
CA ARG A 136 -8.48 10.98 24.96
C ARG A 136 -8.87 11.60 26.30
N GLN A 137 -9.67 12.66 26.30
CA GLN A 137 -10.20 13.28 27.52
C GLN A 137 -11.11 12.32 28.28
N GLU A 138 -12.09 11.70 27.63
CA GLU A 138 -12.98 10.71 28.25
C GLU A 138 -12.19 9.55 28.86
N ARG A 139 -11.16 9.06 28.17
CA ARG A 139 -10.30 7.99 28.70
C ARG A 139 -9.49 8.45 29.91
N ALA A 140 -8.94 9.66 29.87
CA ALA A 140 -8.18 10.22 30.99
C ALA A 140 -9.09 10.48 32.20
N GLU A 141 -10.30 11.00 31.99
CA GLU A 141 -11.29 11.22 33.03
C GLU A 141 -11.78 9.90 33.62
N ALA A 142 -12.06 8.89 32.79
CA ALA A 142 -12.44 7.57 33.27
C ALA A 142 -11.31 6.89 34.07
N ALA A 143 -10.04 7.08 33.67
CA ALA A 143 -8.89 6.59 34.43
C ALA A 143 -8.80 7.29 35.79
N LYS A 144 -8.90 8.63 35.81
CA LYS A 144 -8.91 9.42 37.04
C LYS A 144 -10.07 9.04 37.97
N ARG A 145 -11.28 8.88 37.44
CA ARG A 145 -12.45 8.42 38.21
C ARG A 145 -12.23 7.05 38.85
N ARG A 146 -11.64 6.09 38.12
CA ARG A 146 -11.30 4.78 38.68
C ARG A 146 -10.21 4.86 39.75
N GLU A 147 -9.24 5.76 39.61
CA GLU A 147 -8.21 5.98 40.63
C GLU A 147 -8.80 6.62 41.89
N GLU A 148 -9.68 7.61 41.74
CA GLU A 148 -10.40 8.25 42.86
C GLU A 148 -11.33 7.26 43.57
N GLU A 149 -12.06 6.42 42.84
CA GLU A 149 -12.92 5.38 43.43
C GLU A 149 -12.10 4.32 44.17
N LYS A 150 -10.96 3.90 43.60
CA LYS A 150 -10.04 2.97 44.28
C LYS A 150 -9.43 3.60 45.52
N ALA A 151 -8.95 4.84 45.43
CA ALA A 151 -8.40 5.58 46.56
C ALA A 151 -9.46 5.80 47.64
N GLY A 152 -10.67 6.22 47.26
CA GLY A 152 -11.81 6.39 48.15
C GLY A 152 -12.22 5.07 48.82
N SER A 153 -12.25 3.97 48.06
CA SER A 153 -12.51 2.62 48.59
C SER A 153 -11.44 2.19 49.61
N ILE A 154 -10.16 2.41 49.30
CA ILE A 154 -9.04 2.10 50.21
C ILE A 154 -9.11 2.96 51.49
N ILE A 155 -9.35 4.27 51.36
CA ILE A 155 -9.49 5.18 52.49
C ILE A 155 -10.69 4.76 53.35
N TYR A 156 -11.82 4.42 52.73
CA TYR A 156 -13.01 3.95 53.43
C TYR A 156 -12.77 2.63 54.18
N ALA A 157 -12.09 1.66 53.55
CA ALA A 157 -11.70 0.41 54.19
C ALA A 157 -10.76 0.63 55.38
N LEU A 158 -9.77 1.52 55.25
CA LEU A 158 -8.88 1.91 56.36
C LEU A 158 -9.65 2.56 57.51
N LEU A 159 -10.62 3.42 57.19
CA LEU A 159 -11.41 4.13 58.19
C LEU A 159 -12.36 3.19 58.93
N LEU A 160 -12.96 2.21 58.23
CA LEU A 160 -13.73 1.13 58.85
C LEU A 160 -12.86 0.28 59.79
N ALA A 161 -11.69 -0.17 59.33
CA ALA A 161 -10.76 -0.95 60.15
C ALA A 161 -10.31 -0.17 61.41
N ALA A 162 -10.09 1.15 61.31
CA ALA A 162 -9.75 2.00 62.44
C ALA A 162 -10.91 2.14 63.45
N LYS A 163 -12.16 2.24 62.96
CA LYS A 163 -13.36 2.26 63.83
C LYS A 163 -13.55 0.94 64.58
N GLU A 164 -13.31 -0.20 63.93
CA GLU A 164 -13.38 -1.52 64.57
C GLU A 164 -12.32 -1.68 65.68
N LYS A 165 -11.07 -1.27 65.42
CA LYS A 165 -10.00 -1.29 66.45
C LYS A 165 -10.34 -0.42 67.66
N ARG A 166 -10.97 0.75 67.46
CA ARG A 166 -11.41 1.62 68.57
C ARG A 166 -12.55 1.00 69.38
N LYS A 167 -13.48 0.28 68.76
CA LYS A 167 -14.54 -0.45 69.48
C LYS A 167 -14.00 -1.64 70.28
N GLY A 168 -13.06 -2.40 69.73
CA GLY A 168 -12.44 -3.54 70.43
C GLY A 168 -11.48 -3.17 71.55
N GLY A 169 -10.96 -1.93 71.57
CA GLY A 169 -10.11 -1.41 72.65
C GLY A 169 -10.87 -0.85 73.85
N ALA A 170 -12.17 -0.57 73.72
CA ALA A 170 -13.01 -0.03 74.79
C ALA A 170 -13.74 -1.10 75.61
N SER A 171 -13.54 -2.39 75.29
CA SER A 171 -14.20 -3.53 75.95
C SER A 171 -13.26 -4.39 76.80
N LYS A 172 -12.17 -3.83 77.33
CA LYS A 172 -11.26 -4.46 78.29
C LYS A 172 -11.04 -3.56 79.49
#